data_AF-A0A967HP72-F1
#
_entry.id   AF-A0A967HP72-F1
#
_cell.length_a   1.000
_cell.length_b   1.000
_cell.length_c   1.000
_cell.angle_alpha   90.00
_cell.angle_beta   90.00
_cell.angle_gamma   90.00
#
_symmetry.space_group_name_H-M   'P 1'
#
loop_
_entity.id
_entity.type
_entity.pdbx_description
1 polymer ?
#
loop_
_entity_poly.entity_id
_entity_poly.type
_entity_poly.pdbx_seq_one_letter_code
_entity_poly.pdbx_strand_id
1 'polypeptide(L)'
;VVVGSDVAFRTTRGTMLDFARRSAGAPAVFEVDGFDAGDRTGWSVLAHGRIEPVVEAAAAAGLDRLGHTVWTDDTERSNWVYIRVGELTGRRIESAAGGP
;
A
#
# COMPACT_ATOMS: atom_id res chain seq x y z
N VAL A 1 -1.91 -5.06 -2.36
CA VAL A 1 -1.40 -6.42 -2.60
C VAL A 1 0.11 -6.38 -2.68
N VAL A 2 0.78 -7.45 -2.26
CA VAL A 2 2.23 -7.58 -2.38
C VAL A 2 2.54 -8.38 -3.66
N VAL A 3 3.46 -7.89 -4.48
CA VAL A 3 3.89 -8.52 -5.74
C VAL A 3 5.41 -8.61 -5.75
N GLY A 4 5.95 -9.81 -5.50
CA GLY A 4 7.38 -9.96 -5.23
C GLY A 4 7.76 -9.17 -3.97
N SER A 5 8.68 -8.21 -4.11
CA SER A 5 9.07 -7.28 -3.04
C SER A 5 8.26 -5.97 -3.04
N ASP A 6 7.40 -5.75 -4.03
CA ASP A 6 6.72 -4.47 -4.23
C ASP A 6 5.31 -4.45 -3.67
N VAL A 7 4.81 -3.24 -3.41
CA VAL A 7 3.42 -3.03 -3.01
C VAL A 7 2.66 -2.46 -4.20
N ALA A 8 1.54 -3.07 -4.56
CA ALA A 8 0.59 -2.51 -5.51
C ALA A 8 -0.74 -2.19 -4.82
N PHE A 9 -1.32 -1.05 -5.14
CA PHE A 9 -2.59 -0.62 -4.58
C PHE A 9 -3.46 0.09 -5.63
N ARG A 10 -4.77 0.03 -5.41
CA ARG A 10 -5.77 0.64 -6.31
C ARG A 10 -6.08 2.07 -5.87
N THR A 11 -6.34 2.92 -6.85
CA THR A 11 -6.91 4.27 -6.69
C THR A 11 -8.08 4.51 -7.61
N THR A 12 -8.95 5.43 -7.21
CA THR A 12 -9.87 6.14 -8.11
C THR A 12 -9.11 7.12 -9.01
N ARG A 13 -9.76 7.54 -10.10
CA ARG A 13 -9.32 8.75 -10.80
C ARG A 13 -9.42 9.96 -9.86
N GLY A 14 -8.53 10.92 -10.03
CA GLY A 14 -8.48 12.13 -9.21
C GLY A 14 -7.09 12.39 -8.63
N THR A 15 -7.03 13.14 -7.54
CA THR A 15 -5.80 13.74 -6.98
C THR A 15 -4.66 12.76 -6.81
N MET A 16 -4.95 11.55 -6.31
CA MET A 16 -3.92 10.54 -6.09
C MET A 16 -3.37 10.00 -7.42
N LEU A 17 -4.23 9.59 -8.36
CA LEU A 17 -3.76 9.03 -9.63
C LEU A 17 -2.98 10.08 -10.43
N ASP A 18 -3.45 11.32 -10.43
CA ASP A 18 -2.75 12.41 -11.11
C ASP A 18 -1.41 12.71 -10.44
N PHE A 19 -1.36 12.67 -9.11
CA PHE A 19 -0.10 12.75 -8.37
C PHE A 19 0.85 11.62 -8.77
N ALA A 20 0.40 10.36 -8.75
CA ALA A 20 1.22 9.21 -9.13
C ALA A 20 1.76 9.33 -10.56
N ARG A 21 0.96 9.84 -11.50
CA ARG A 21 1.39 10.10 -12.88
C ARG A 21 2.42 11.23 -12.98
N ARG A 22 2.19 12.35 -12.30
CA ARG A 22 3.11 13.51 -12.30
C ARG A 22 4.40 13.25 -11.54
N SER A 23 4.37 12.34 -10.57
CA SER A 23 5.47 11.99 -9.69
C SER A 23 6.07 10.62 -10.01
N ALA A 24 5.84 10.09 -11.21
CA ALA A 24 6.38 8.79 -11.61
C ALA A 24 7.90 8.71 -11.38
N GLY A 25 8.35 7.70 -10.66
CA GLY A 25 9.75 7.49 -10.26
C GLY A 25 10.20 8.31 -9.04
N ALA A 26 9.36 9.20 -8.49
CA ALA A 26 9.70 9.97 -7.30
C ALA A 26 9.69 9.12 -6.03
N PRO A 27 10.48 9.47 -5.00
CA PRO A 27 10.42 8.82 -3.70
C PRO A 27 9.02 8.89 -3.10
N ALA A 28 8.56 7.76 -2.56
CA ALA A 28 7.28 7.64 -1.88
C ALA A 28 7.38 6.61 -0.76
N VAL A 29 6.47 6.72 0.21
CA VAL A 29 6.33 5.77 1.31
C VAL A 29 4.91 5.24 1.33
N PHE A 30 4.76 3.94 1.48
CA PHE A 30 3.50 3.29 1.81
C PHE A 30 3.56 2.77 3.24
N GLU A 31 2.49 2.98 3.99
CA GLU A 31 2.38 2.53 5.37
C GLU A 31 1.22 1.55 5.51
N VAL A 32 1.40 0.55 6.36
CA VAL A 32 0.32 -0.24 6.93
C VAL A 32 0.60 -0.51 8.40
N ASP A 33 -0.44 -0.45 9.22
CA ASP A 33 -0.39 -0.69 10.66
C ASP A 33 -1.48 -1.66 11.11
N GLY A 34 -1.33 -2.15 12.34
CA GLY A 34 -2.31 -2.99 13.00
C GLY A 34 -2.24 -2.85 14.51
N PHE A 35 -3.38 -2.98 15.16
CA PHE A 35 -3.52 -2.86 16.61
C PHE A 35 -4.39 -3.98 17.17
N ASP A 36 -3.93 -4.61 18.26
CA ASP A 36 -4.69 -5.57 19.05
C ASP A 36 -5.11 -4.91 20.37
N ALA A 37 -6.42 -4.72 20.55
CA ALA A 37 -6.98 -4.10 21.74
C ALA A 37 -6.92 -4.98 23.00
N GLY A 38 -6.97 -6.31 22.84
CA GLY A 38 -6.92 -7.26 23.95
C GLY A 38 -5.53 -7.30 24.57
N ASP A 39 -4.52 -7.43 23.73
CA ASP A 39 -3.12 -7.48 24.16
C ASP A 39 -2.49 -6.09 24.34
N ARG A 40 -3.21 -5.02 23.95
CA ARG A 40 -2.70 -3.64 23.89
C ARG A 40 -1.37 -3.54 23.15
N THR A 41 -1.23 -4.31 22.07
CA THR A 41 -0.04 -4.30 21.22
C THR A 41 -0.38 -3.72 19.85
N GLY A 42 0.65 -3.24 19.15
CA GLY A 42 0.49 -2.77 17.79
C GLY A 42 1.74 -2.97 16.97
N TRP A 43 1.62 -2.74 15.67
CA TRP A 43 2.75 -2.75 14.76
C TRP A 43 2.50 -1.79 13.60
N SER A 44 3.58 -1.34 12.98
CA SER A 44 3.53 -0.61 11.71
C SER A 44 4.67 -1.05 10.81
N VAL A 45 4.46 -0.95 9.50
CA VAL A 45 5.44 -1.20 8.46
C VAL A 45 5.44 -0.01 7.51
N LEU A 46 6.63 0.53 7.24
CA LEU A 46 6.84 1.55 6.23
C LEU A 46 7.65 0.95 5.08
N ALA A 47 7.13 1.11 3.86
CA ALA A 47 7.78 0.72 2.64
C ALA A 47 8.27 1.95 1.88
N HIS A 48 9.59 2.16 1.92
CA HIS A 48 10.26 3.24 1.22
C HIS A 48 10.62 2.79 -0.19
N GLY A 49 10.20 3.57 -1.18
CA GLY A 49 10.38 3.19 -2.57
C GLY A 49 10.13 4.32 -3.55
N ARG A 50 9.84 3.95 -4.80
CA ARG A 50 9.42 4.88 -5.85
C ARG A 50 8.00 4.61 -6.28
N ILE A 51 7.23 5.67 -6.49
CA ILE A 51 5.86 5.55 -7.00
C ILE A 51 5.86 5.36 -8.52
N GLU A 52 5.14 4.36 -9.01
CA GLU A 52 5.02 4.08 -10.44
C GLU A 52 3.57 3.76 -10.83
N PRO A 53 2.93 4.58 -11.68
CA PRO A 53 1.60 4.26 -12.18
C PRO A 53 1.67 3.05 -13.11
N VAL A 54 0.70 2.15 -13.00
CA VAL A 54 0.58 1.02 -13.93
C VAL A 54 -0.16 1.50 -15.18
N VAL A 55 0.57 1.58 -16.30
CA VAL A 55 0.02 2.04 -17.59
C VAL A 55 -0.32 0.88 -18.53
N GLU A 56 0.34 -0.27 -18.37
CA GLU A 56 0.14 -1.44 -19.22
C GLU A 56 -1.13 -2.20 -18.84
N ALA A 57 -2.05 -2.34 -19.78
CA ALA A 57 -3.34 -3.01 -19.56
C ALA A 57 -3.17 -4.47 -19.11
N ALA A 58 -2.18 -5.19 -19.65
CA ALA A 58 -1.90 -6.57 -19.26
C ALA A 58 -1.40 -6.67 -17.80
N ALA A 59 -0.58 -5.70 -17.36
CA ALA A 59 -0.12 -5.63 -15.98
C ALA A 59 -1.27 -5.31 -15.01
N ALA A 60 -2.12 -4.35 -15.38
CA ALA A 60 -3.33 -4.01 -14.61
C ALA A 60 -4.28 -5.22 -14.49
N ALA A 61 -4.54 -5.93 -15.59
CA ALA A 61 -5.36 -7.15 -15.57
C ALA A 61 -4.74 -8.29 -14.75
N GLY A 62 -3.40 -8.35 -14.69
CA GLY A 62 -2.68 -9.26 -13.79
C GLY A 62 -2.95 -8.93 -12.32
N LEU A 63 -2.83 -7.66 -11.95
CA LEU A 63 -3.13 -7.17 -10.61
C LEU A 63 -4.60 -7.31 -10.25
N ASP A 64 -5.51 -7.17 -11.22
CA ASP A 64 -6.95 -7.35 -10.99
C ASP A 64 -7.28 -8.76 -10.51
N ARG A 65 -6.55 -9.78 -10.98
CA ARG A 65 -6.70 -11.17 -10.54
C ARG A 65 -6.12 -11.45 -9.15
N LEU A 66 -5.17 -10.62 -8.70
CA LEU A 66 -4.54 -10.74 -7.37
C LEU A 66 -5.23 -9.87 -6.32
N GLY A 67 -5.89 -8.80 -6.75
CA GLY A 67 -6.55 -7.83 -5.89
C GLY A 67 -7.69 -8.46 -5.09
N HIS A 68 -7.77 -8.10 -3.80
CA HIS A 68 -8.94 -8.42 -2.98
C HIS A 68 -10.19 -7.66 -3.44
N THR A 69 -11.36 -8.21 -3.14
CA THR A 69 -12.65 -7.55 -3.36
C THR A 69 -12.67 -6.19 -2.66
N VAL A 70 -12.93 -5.14 -3.42
CA VAL A 70 -13.10 -3.79 -2.87
C VAL A 70 -14.42 -3.78 -2.10
N TRP A 71 -14.36 -3.47 -0.80
CA TRP A 71 -15.51 -3.38 0.11
C TRP A 71 -16.49 -2.22 -0.18
N THR A 72 -16.30 -1.51 -1.29
CA THR A 72 -17.12 -0.35 -1.68
C THR A 72 -17.65 -0.54 -3.08
N ASP A 73 -18.84 -0.01 -3.36
CA ASP A 73 -19.52 -0.09 -4.66
C ASP A 73 -18.86 0.72 -5.79
N ASP A 74 -17.75 1.40 -5.49
CA ASP A 74 -17.01 2.24 -6.43
C ASP A 74 -16.24 1.41 -7.47
N THR A 75 -16.93 1.17 -8.58
CA THR A 75 -16.43 0.47 -9.77
C THR A 75 -15.38 1.27 -10.56
N GLU A 76 -15.08 2.53 -10.20
CA GLU A 76 -14.09 3.35 -10.91
C GLU A 76 -12.63 3.09 -10.49
N ARG A 77 -12.38 2.20 -9.51
CA ARG A 77 -11.04 1.83 -9.00
C ARG A 77 -10.30 0.84 -9.88
N SER A 78 -10.15 1.21 -11.15
CA SER A 78 -9.43 0.43 -12.18
C SER A 78 -7.94 0.79 -12.31
N ASN A 79 -7.46 1.80 -11.58
CA ASN A 79 -6.09 2.30 -11.73
C ASN A 79 -5.20 1.73 -10.64
N TRP A 80 -4.12 1.08 -11.06
CA TRP A 80 -3.12 0.51 -10.18
C TRP A 80 -1.89 1.41 -10.11
N VAL A 81 -1.28 1.44 -8.93
CA VAL A 81 -0.01 2.11 -8.67
C VAL A 81 0.89 1.15 -7.90
N TYR A 82 2.16 1.07 -8.28
CA TYR A 82 3.21 0.42 -7.53
C TYR A 82 3.92 1.41 -6.63
N ILE A 83 4.31 0.93 -5.45
CA ILE A 83 5.52 1.36 -4.77
C ILE A 83 6.58 0.31 -5.07
N ARG A 84 7.59 0.69 -5.86
CA ARG A 84 8.79 -0.11 -6.11
C ARG A 84 9.67 -0.02 -4.87
N VAL A 85 9.61 -1.03 -4.02
CA VAL A 85 10.18 -0.97 -2.67
C VAL A 85 11.69 -1.15 -2.74
N GLY A 86 12.42 -0.21 -2.12
CA GLY A 86 13.86 -0.32 -1.91
C GLY A 86 14.23 -0.67 -0.48
N GLU A 87 13.41 -0.27 0.48
CA GLU A 87 13.64 -0.51 1.91
C GLU A 87 12.31 -0.73 2.64
N LEU A 88 12.31 -1.67 3.58
CA LEU A 88 11.21 -1.93 4.51
C LEU A 88 11.70 -1.68 5.93
N THR A 89 10.95 -0.88 6.68
CA THR A 89 11.14 -0.76 8.13
C THR A 89 9.88 -1.24 8.83
N GLY A 90 10.04 -1.82 10.01
CA GLY A 90 8.96 -2.34 10.82
C GLY A 90 9.16 -1.99 12.27
N ARG A 91 8.07 -1.63 12.95
CA ARG A 91 8.05 -1.38 14.38
C ARG A 91 6.97 -2.23 15.03
N ARG A 92 7.32 -2.86 16.15
CA ARG A 92 6.34 -3.47 17.07
C ARG A 92 6.25 -2.62 18.34
N ILE A 93 5.05 -2.42 18.82
CA ILE A 93 4.72 -1.74 20.07
C ILE A 93 4.15 -2.79 21.00
N GLU A 94 4.88 -3.10 22.06
CA GLU A 94 4.42 -4.00 23.10
C GLU A 94 3.62 -3.22 24.14
N SER A 95 2.67 -3.90 24.77
CA SER A 95 2.03 -3.33 25.96
C SER A 95 3.11 -3.15 27.02
N ALA A 96 3.13 -1.99 27.66
CA ALA A 96 3.89 -1.85 28.88
C ALA A 96 3.33 -2.89 29.86
N ALA A 97 4.10 -3.94 30.16
CA ALA A 97 3.78 -4.83 31.28
C ALA A 97 3.46 -3.92 32.46
N GLY A 98 2.27 -4.11 33.06
CA GLY A 98 1.77 -3.24 34.11
C GLY A 98 2.87 -2.92 35.11
N GLY A 99 3.37 -1.68 35.06
CA GLY A 99 4.27 -1.16 36.07
C GLY A 99 3.51 -0.97 37.37
N PRO A 100 4.18 -1.10 38.53
CA PRO A 100 3.59 -1.37 39.84
C PRO A 100 2.52 -0.38 40.30
#